data_AF-A0A4C1WL88-F1
#
_entry.id   AF-A0A4C1WL88-F1
#
_cell.length_a   1.000
_cell.length_b   1.000
_cell.length_c   1.000
_cell.angle_alpha   90.00
_cell.angle_beta   90.00
_cell.angle_gamma   90.00
#
_symmetry.space_group_name_H-M   'P 1'
#
loop_
_entity.id
_entity.type
_entity.pdbx_description
1 polymer ?
#
loop_
_entity_poly.entity_id
_entity_poly.type
_entity_poly.pdbx_seq_one_letter_code
_entity_poly.pdbx_strand_id
1 'polypeptide(L)'
;MHHNIQTPTISEELMEVEETSPSQPSSSCPTIASEKSVLLSEQSLSLATNFGSDLSYEPPIPVVKTPKINVLTAELIAVLDRTNVSSRNAMFIITAVLSSVGIKVEETTLSYRTIQRARMIVRKEIAVGLKNDFKSHDKYVIHWDGKLLQDIVGSKA
;
A
#
# COMPACT_ATOMS: atom_id res chain seq x y z
N MET A 1 34.88 38.83 -45.48
CA MET A 1 35.77 37.67 -45.64
C MET A 1 35.00 36.45 -45.20
N HIS A 2 34.85 35.51 -46.10
CA HIS A 2 34.05 34.30 -45.96
C HIS A 2 34.84 33.22 -45.19
N HIS A 3 34.14 32.12 -44.89
CA HIS A 3 34.60 30.77 -44.48
C HIS A 3 35.16 30.69 -43.04
N ASN A 4 34.99 29.62 -42.26
CA ASN A 4 34.63 28.24 -42.59
C ASN A 4 34.15 27.53 -41.31
N ILE A 5 33.09 26.72 -41.41
CA ILE A 5 32.64 25.82 -40.36
C ILE A 5 33.56 24.60 -40.37
N GLN A 6 34.08 24.18 -39.22
CA GLN A 6 34.67 22.85 -39.07
C GLN A 6 34.15 22.20 -37.79
N THR A 7 33.23 21.26 -37.98
CA THR A 7 33.00 20.14 -37.06
C THR A 7 34.07 19.07 -37.25
N PRO A 8 34.46 18.36 -36.18
CA PRO A 8 34.79 16.94 -36.27
C PRO A 8 33.80 16.16 -35.37
N THR A 9 32.96 15.30 -35.92
CA THR A 9 33.21 13.89 -36.30
C THR A 9 33.56 13.00 -35.11
N ILE A 10 32.64 12.05 -34.90
CA ILE A 10 32.45 11.07 -33.84
C ILE A 10 33.62 10.09 -33.71
N SER A 11 33.91 9.68 -32.47
CA SER A 11 34.42 8.34 -32.17
C SER A 11 33.51 7.74 -31.11
N GLU A 12 32.78 6.70 -31.50
CA GLU A 12 32.08 5.80 -30.60
C GLU A 12 33.14 4.99 -29.84
N GLU A 13 33.18 5.13 -28.52
CA GLU A 13 33.83 4.14 -27.66
C GLU A 13 32.73 3.53 -26.79
N LEU A 14 32.34 2.32 -27.19
CA LEU A 14 31.45 1.44 -26.46
C LEU A 14 32.07 1.12 -25.10
N MET A 15 31.52 1.69 -24.03
CA MET A 15 31.80 1.21 -22.67
C MET A 15 30.87 0.04 -22.40
N GLU A 16 31.40 -1.16 -22.61
CA GLU A 16 30.81 -2.42 -22.21
C GLU A 16 30.72 -2.45 -20.68
N VAL A 17 29.51 -2.25 -20.15
CA VAL A 17 29.24 -2.42 -18.72
C VAL A 17 28.72 -3.82 -18.49
N GLU A 18 29.60 -4.62 -17.91
CA GLU A 18 29.42 -5.97 -17.42
C GLU A 18 28.16 -6.09 -16.54
N GLU A 19 27.21 -6.92 -17.00
CA GLU A 19 26.02 -7.35 -16.26
C GLU A 19 26.44 -8.25 -15.09
N THR A 20 26.70 -7.66 -13.92
CA THR A 20 26.92 -8.41 -12.68
C THR A 20 25.59 -8.64 -11.96
N SER A 21 25.20 -9.93 -11.89
CA SER A 21 23.98 -10.42 -11.27
C SER A 21 23.94 -10.13 -9.76
N PRO A 22 22.80 -9.71 -9.18
CA PRO A 22 22.67 -9.59 -7.73
C PRO A 22 22.62 -10.97 -7.06
N SER A 23 23.66 -11.28 -6.29
CA SER A 23 23.75 -12.44 -5.42
C SER A 23 22.72 -12.38 -4.29
N GLN A 24 22.11 -13.53 -4.01
CA GLN A 24 21.17 -13.77 -2.92
C GLN A 24 21.90 -13.68 -1.55
N PRO A 25 21.35 -12.99 -0.53
CA PRO A 25 21.82 -13.17 0.83
C PRO A 25 21.21 -14.45 1.43
N SER A 26 22.07 -15.45 1.65
CA SER A 26 21.79 -16.61 2.48
C SER A 26 21.77 -16.20 3.96
N SER A 27 20.58 -16.15 4.58
CA SER A 27 20.48 -16.05 6.04
C SER A 27 20.53 -17.44 6.66
N SER A 28 21.73 -17.82 7.09
CA SER A 28 21.98 -18.96 7.97
C SER A 28 21.32 -18.72 9.33
N CYS A 29 20.46 -19.64 9.77
CA CYS A 29 19.86 -19.64 11.10
C CYS A 29 20.47 -20.82 11.90
N PRO A 30 21.09 -20.59 13.08
CA PRO A 30 21.56 -21.71 13.89
C PRO A 30 20.39 -22.34 14.65
N THR A 31 20.10 -23.59 14.32
CA THR A 31 19.22 -24.49 15.07
C THR A 31 19.94 -24.94 16.35
N ILE A 32 19.42 -24.54 17.51
CA ILE A 32 19.80 -25.12 18.80
C ILE A 32 18.83 -26.27 19.10
N ALA A 33 19.41 -27.46 19.25
CA ALA A 33 18.73 -28.67 19.69
C ALA A 33 18.40 -28.62 21.19
N SER A 34 17.22 -29.13 21.55
CA SER A 34 16.99 -29.71 22.89
C SER A 34 15.98 -30.83 22.77
N GLU A 35 16.46 -32.05 23.04
CA GLU A 35 15.71 -33.28 22.98
C GLU A 35 14.92 -33.55 24.27
N LYS A 36 13.91 -34.42 24.08
CA LYS A 36 13.41 -35.51 24.93
C LYS A 36 12.06 -35.35 25.64
N SER A 37 11.43 -36.54 25.67
CA SER A 37 10.27 -37.02 26.43
C SER A 37 8.95 -36.87 25.65
N VAL A 38 8.09 -37.86 25.47
CA VAL A 38 7.88 -39.18 26.10
C VAL A 38 7.23 -40.12 25.05
N LEU A 39 7.62 -41.39 25.06
CA LEU A 39 6.94 -42.48 24.34
C LEU A 39 5.55 -42.72 24.92
N LEU A 40 4.51 -42.68 24.09
CA LEU A 40 3.21 -43.26 24.41
C LEU A 40 2.97 -44.43 23.46
N SER A 41 3.10 -45.63 24.04
CA SER A 41 2.63 -46.89 23.47
C SER A 41 1.20 -47.08 23.95
N GLU A 42 0.24 -46.98 23.04
CA GLU A 42 -1.15 -47.34 23.32
C GLU A 42 -1.54 -48.48 22.37
N GLN A 43 -2.07 -49.53 22.99
CA GLN A 43 -2.31 -50.85 22.42
C GLN A 43 -3.57 -50.91 21.54
N SER A 44 -3.57 -51.93 20.70
CA SER A 44 -4.57 -52.33 19.70
C SER A 44 -6.06 -52.35 20.13
N LEU A 45 -6.90 -51.81 19.23
CA LEU A 45 -8.28 -52.16 18.83
C LEU A 45 -9.15 -53.04 19.74
N SER A 46 -10.34 -52.53 20.09
CA SER A 46 -11.58 -53.22 19.73
C SER A 46 -12.69 -52.22 19.36
N LEU A 47 -13.26 -52.43 18.18
CA LEU A 47 -14.46 -51.79 17.67
C LEU A 47 -15.67 -52.42 18.40
N ALA A 48 -16.33 -51.64 19.26
CA ALA A 48 -17.68 -51.96 19.71
C ALA A 48 -18.59 -50.82 19.27
N THR A 49 -19.34 -51.08 18.20
CA THR A 49 -20.41 -50.24 17.69
C THR A 49 -21.52 -50.13 18.73
N ASN A 50 -21.51 -49.06 19.51
CA ASN A 50 -22.73 -48.56 20.15
C ASN A 50 -23.23 -47.40 19.30
N PHE A 51 -24.03 -47.76 18.30
CA PHE A 51 -24.94 -46.85 17.62
C PHE A 51 -25.85 -46.20 18.67
N GLY A 52 -25.85 -44.86 18.73
CA GLY A 52 -26.86 -44.12 19.49
C GLY A 52 -26.27 -43.16 20.51
N SER A 53 -25.74 -42.03 20.06
CA SER A 53 -25.89 -40.77 20.77
C SER A 53 -25.96 -39.67 19.72
N ASP A 54 -27.20 -39.41 19.33
CA ASP A 54 -27.75 -38.18 18.79
C ASP A 54 -26.78 -36.98 18.81
N LEU A 55 -25.93 -36.89 17.78
CA LEU A 55 -25.22 -35.67 17.46
C LEU A 55 -26.18 -34.84 16.60
N SER A 56 -27.14 -34.19 17.26
CA SER A 56 -27.99 -33.18 16.63
C SER A 56 -27.07 -32.12 16.00
N TYR A 57 -27.00 -32.12 14.67
CA TYR A 57 -26.44 -31.02 13.91
C TYR A 57 -27.42 -29.85 14.05
N GLU A 58 -27.19 -29.00 15.04
CA GLU A 58 -27.79 -27.67 15.05
C GLU A 58 -27.12 -26.87 13.92
N PRO A 59 -27.85 -26.54 12.84
CA PRO A 59 -27.29 -25.71 11.78
C PRO A 59 -26.82 -24.39 12.41
N PRO A 60 -25.61 -23.89 12.07
CA PRO A 60 -25.13 -22.62 12.59
C PRO A 60 -26.20 -21.54 12.36
N ILE A 61 -26.68 -20.94 13.46
CA ILE A 61 -27.66 -19.86 13.41
C ILE A 61 -27.17 -18.85 12.37
N PRO A 62 -28.00 -18.44 11.39
CA PRO A 62 -27.59 -17.46 10.39
C PRO A 62 -27.10 -16.19 11.09
N VAL A 63 -25.79 -15.97 11.09
CA VAL A 63 -25.21 -14.76 11.69
C VAL A 63 -25.63 -13.59 10.80
N VAL A 64 -26.61 -12.82 11.27
CA VAL A 64 -27.04 -11.60 10.62
C VAL A 64 -25.85 -10.65 10.61
N LYS A 65 -25.24 -10.45 9.44
CA LYS A 65 -24.11 -9.52 9.28
C LYS A 65 -24.66 -8.10 9.35
N THR A 66 -24.37 -7.40 10.45
CA THR A 66 -24.69 -5.97 10.54
C THR A 66 -23.79 -5.18 9.58
N PRO A 67 -24.34 -4.19 8.85
CA PRO A 67 -23.53 -3.34 7.98
C PRO A 67 -22.57 -2.51 8.83
N LYS A 68 -21.28 -2.52 8.46
CA LYS A 68 -20.24 -1.74 9.15
C LYS A 68 -20.23 -0.29 8.68
N ILE A 69 -20.02 0.63 9.62
CA ILE A 69 -19.98 2.07 9.36
C ILE A 69 -18.70 2.43 8.59
N ASN A 70 -18.82 3.23 7.53
CA ASN A 70 -17.66 3.83 6.86
C ASN A 70 -17.38 5.22 7.42
N VAL A 71 -16.27 5.37 8.13
CA VAL A 71 -15.84 6.61 8.77
C VAL A 71 -14.91 7.44 7.86
N LEU A 72 -14.44 6.86 6.75
CA LEU A 72 -13.42 7.46 5.88
C LEU A 72 -14.08 8.30 4.79
N THR A 73 -14.35 9.57 5.10
CA THR A 73 -14.82 10.57 4.12
C THR A 73 -13.66 11.16 3.33
N ALA A 74 -13.92 11.67 2.11
CA ALA A 74 -12.89 12.31 1.29
C ALA A 74 -12.25 13.52 2.01
N GLU A 75 -13.04 14.30 2.74
CA GLU A 75 -12.56 15.43 3.54
C GLU A 75 -11.61 14.99 4.65
N LEU A 76 -11.97 13.95 5.41
CA LEU A 76 -11.09 13.39 6.44
C LEU A 76 -9.76 12.93 5.82
N ILE A 77 -9.83 12.24 4.68
CA ILE A 77 -8.63 11.79 3.96
C ILE A 77 -7.77 12.97 3.49
N ALA A 78 -8.38 14.03 2.97
CA ALA A 78 -7.67 15.24 2.55
C ALA A 78 -6.98 15.95 3.72
N VAL A 79 -7.63 16.03 4.89
CA VAL A 79 -7.03 16.58 6.12
C VAL A 79 -5.82 15.75 6.56
N LEU A 80 -5.94 14.42 6.53
CA LEU A 80 -4.84 13.53 6.88
C LEU A 80 -3.63 13.67 5.94
N ASP A 81 -3.88 13.87 4.65
CA ASP A 81 -2.83 14.08 3.65
C ASP A 81 -2.17 15.46 3.82
N ARG A 82 -2.97 16.52 4.07
CA ARG A 82 -2.47 17.88 4.31
C ARG A 82 -1.63 17.97 5.59
N THR A 83 -2.00 17.22 6.62
CA THR A 83 -1.28 17.16 7.90
C THR A 83 -0.11 16.16 7.88
N ASN A 84 0.15 15.51 6.73
CA ASN A 84 1.20 14.53 6.55
C ASN A 84 1.19 13.40 7.61
N VAL A 85 -0.01 12.99 8.04
CA VAL A 85 -0.19 11.92 9.01
C VAL A 85 -0.03 10.58 8.28
N SER A 86 0.78 9.65 8.79
CA SER A 86 0.89 8.32 8.20
C SER A 86 -0.42 7.53 8.36
N SER A 87 -0.72 6.57 7.46
CA SER A 87 -1.95 5.76 7.60
C SER A 87 -2.01 4.98 8.92
N ARG A 88 -0.86 4.64 9.51
CA ARG A 88 -0.78 4.00 10.83
C ARG A 88 -1.16 4.97 11.95
N ASN A 89 -0.59 6.17 11.94
CA ASN A 89 -0.91 7.21 12.93
C ASN A 89 -2.38 7.67 12.80
N ALA A 90 -2.88 7.78 11.57
CA ALA A 90 -4.27 8.09 11.30
C ALA A 90 -5.21 7.06 11.93
N MET A 91 -4.88 5.77 11.86
CA MET A 91 -5.68 4.72 12.50
C MET A 91 -5.78 4.96 14.01
N PHE A 92 -4.67 5.25 14.70
CA PHE A 92 -4.69 5.52 16.13
C PHE A 92 -5.51 6.76 16.49
N ILE A 93 -5.34 7.86 15.72
CA ILE A 93 -6.09 9.10 15.94
C ILE A 93 -7.59 8.85 15.76
N ILE A 94 -8.00 8.22 14.65
CA ILE A 94 -9.41 7.96 14.36
C ILE A 94 -9.99 7.00 15.40
N THR A 95 -9.26 5.94 15.79
CA THR A 95 -9.69 5.03 16.86
C THR A 95 -9.92 5.77 18.17
N ALA A 96 -9.00 6.65 18.59
CA ALA A 96 -9.16 7.43 19.82
C ALA A 96 -10.39 8.34 19.76
N VAL A 97 -10.63 8.98 18.61
CA VAL A 97 -11.83 9.81 18.39
C VAL A 97 -13.10 8.96 18.45
N LEU A 98 -13.14 7.79 17.78
CA LEU A 98 -14.28 6.88 17.82
C LEU A 98 -14.59 6.44 19.25
N SER A 99 -13.56 6.06 20.02
CA SER A 99 -13.72 5.71 21.43
C SER A 99 -14.26 6.87 22.26
N SER A 100 -13.83 8.10 22.00
CA SER A 100 -14.36 9.30 22.67
C SER A 100 -15.82 9.58 22.34
N VAL A 101 -16.29 9.18 21.16
CA VAL A 101 -17.69 9.32 20.72
C VAL A 101 -18.55 8.13 21.18
N GLY A 102 -17.93 7.06 21.71
CA GLY A 102 -18.62 5.85 22.15
C GLY A 102 -18.91 4.85 21.02
N ILE A 103 -18.28 5.02 19.85
CA ILE A 103 -18.39 4.09 18.73
C ILE A 103 -17.27 3.05 18.85
N LYS A 104 -17.63 1.78 18.80
CA LYS A 104 -16.64 0.70 18.86
C LYS A 104 -16.00 0.47 17.50
N VAL A 105 -14.72 0.10 17.48
CA VAL A 105 -13.95 -0.07 16.23
C VAL A 105 -14.53 -1.19 15.37
N GLU A 106 -15.02 -2.27 15.98
CA GLU A 106 -15.65 -3.42 15.35
C GLU A 106 -16.94 -3.09 14.58
N GLU A 107 -17.63 -2.02 14.96
CA GLU A 107 -18.83 -1.49 14.29
C GLU A 107 -18.46 -0.71 13.02
N THR A 108 -17.17 -0.41 12.84
CA THR A 108 -16.65 0.34 11.70
C THR A 108 -15.87 -0.54 10.73
N THR A 109 -15.66 -0.04 9.51
CA THR A 109 -14.76 -0.63 8.51
C THR A 109 -13.28 -0.26 8.74
N LEU A 110 -12.94 0.41 9.85
CA LEU A 110 -11.63 0.99 10.06
C LEU A 110 -10.53 -0.07 10.19
N SER A 111 -9.52 0.08 9.34
CA SER A 111 -8.25 -0.64 9.40
C SER A 111 -7.17 0.16 8.69
N TYR A 112 -5.90 -0.12 9.01
CA TYR A 112 -4.75 0.47 8.32
C TYR A 112 -4.87 0.37 6.78
N ARG A 113 -5.26 -0.80 6.27
CA ARG A 113 -5.37 -1.05 4.82
C ARG A 113 -6.54 -0.29 4.20
N THR A 114 -7.65 -0.14 4.90
CA THR A 114 -8.78 0.66 4.41
C THR A 114 -8.43 2.14 4.30
N ILE A 115 -7.67 2.70 5.26
CA ILE A 115 -7.18 4.08 5.19
C ILE A 115 -6.23 4.25 4.00
N GLN A 116 -5.28 3.31 3.83
CA GLN A 116 -4.34 3.33 2.71
C GLN A 116 -5.08 3.30 1.36
N ARG A 117 -6.08 2.42 1.20
CA ARG A 117 -6.89 2.34 -0.01
C ARG A 117 -7.72 3.61 -0.24
N ALA A 118 -8.37 4.13 0.79
CA ALA A 118 -9.13 5.37 0.71
C ALA A 118 -8.26 6.54 0.22
N ARG A 119 -7.02 6.68 0.72
CA ARG A 119 -6.05 7.66 0.21
C ARG A 119 -5.73 7.48 -1.27
N MET A 120 -5.50 6.24 -1.72
CA MET A 120 -5.22 5.98 -3.14
C MET A 120 -6.41 6.35 -4.03
N ILE A 121 -7.63 6.03 -3.60
CA ILE A 121 -8.86 6.34 -4.34
C ILE A 121 -9.02 7.87 -4.43
N VAL A 122 -8.98 8.58 -3.31
CA VAL A 122 -9.15 10.04 -3.29
C VAL A 122 -8.06 10.74 -4.10
N ARG A 123 -6.79 10.33 -3.99
CA ARG A 123 -5.70 10.91 -4.81
C ARG A 123 -5.88 10.62 -6.29
N LYS A 124 -6.38 9.44 -6.67
CA LYS A 124 -6.69 9.11 -8.05
C LYS A 124 -7.82 9.98 -8.59
N GLU A 125 -8.88 10.17 -7.81
CA GLU A 125 -10.01 11.03 -8.15
C GLU A 125 -9.56 12.48 -8.34
N ILE A 126 -8.72 13.00 -7.43
CA ILE A 126 -8.13 14.34 -7.56
C ILE A 126 -7.30 14.44 -8.84
N ALA A 127 -6.44 13.45 -9.13
CA ALA A 127 -5.62 13.48 -10.35
C ALA A 127 -6.46 13.44 -11.63
N VAL A 128 -7.54 12.66 -11.65
CA VAL A 128 -8.49 12.62 -12.78
C VAL A 128 -9.24 13.95 -12.90
N GLY A 129 -9.72 14.51 -11.79
CA GLY A 129 -10.38 15.82 -11.75
C GLY A 129 -9.47 16.91 -12.30
N LEU A 130 -8.25 17.01 -11.80
CA LEU A 130 -7.23 17.96 -12.28
C LEU A 130 -6.99 17.82 -13.78
N LYS A 131 -6.89 16.59 -14.31
CA LYS A 131 -6.70 16.35 -15.74
C LYS A 131 -7.89 16.85 -16.57
N ASN A 132 -9.11 16.66 -16.07
CA ASN A 132 -10.32 17.08 -16.77
C ASN A 132 -10.54 18.60 -16.69
N ASP A 133 -10.23 19.20 -15.55
CA ASP A 133 -10.37 20.64 -15.29
C ASP A 133 -9.26 21.44 -15.99
N PHE A 134 -8.13 20.79 -16.30
CA PHE A 134 -7.01 21.42 -16.98
C PHE A 134 -7.34 21.75 -18.44
N LYS A 135 -7.70 23.01 -18.69
CA LYS A 135 -7.84 23.57 -20.03
C LYS A 135 -6.48 24.06 -20.53
N SER A 136 -5.87 23.30 -21.45
CA SER A 136 -4.64 23.75 -22.11
C SER A 136 -4.94 24.86 -23.10
N HIS A 137 -4.60 26.09 -22.76
CA HIS A 137 -4.70 27.22 -23.68
C HIS A 137 -3.43 27.34 -24.56
N ASP A 138 -2.27 26.85 -24.07
CA ASP A 138 -0.95 26.96 -24.70
C ASP A 138 -0.10 25.68 -24.60
N LYS A 139 1.11 25.71 -25.20
CA LYS A 139 2.16 24.68 -25.03
C LYS A 139 2.89 24.90 -23.71
N TYR A 140 2.81 23.93 -22.80
CA TYR A 140 3.56 23.95 -21.54
C TYR A 140 4.84 23.14 -21.66
N VAL A 141 5.97 23.73 -21.24
CA VAL A 141 7.24 23.02 -21.08
C VAL A 141 7.40 22.66 -19.61
N ILE A 142 7.35 21.36 -19.30
CA ILE A 142 7.50 20.85 -17.94
C ILE A 142 8.97 20.52 -17.72
N HIS A 143 9.58 21.14 -16.70
CA HIS A 143 10.92 20.81 -16.25
C HIS A 143 10.86 19.89 -15.03
N TRP A 144 11.45 18.71 -15.15
CA TRP A 144 11.35 17.61 -14.18
C TRP A 144 12.34 17.71 -13.00
N ASP A 145 13.29 18.66 -13.01
CA ASP A 145 14.36 18.79 -11.99
C ASP A 145 13.88 19.44 -10.67
N GLY A 146 12.56 19.66 -10.51
CA GLY A 146 11.98 20.29 -9.31
C GLY A 146 12.35 21.77 -9.11
N LYS A 147 13.26 22.32 -9.92
CA LYS A 147 13.61 23.74 -9.94
C LYS A 147 12.60 24.52 -10.78
N LEU A 148 12.12 25.62 -10.23
CA LEU A 148 11.33 26.58 -11.00
C LEU A 148 12.27 27.28 -11.98
N LEU A 149 12.08 27.05 -13.28
CA LEU A 149 12.75 27.82 -14.31
C LEU A 149 12.02 29.14 -14.53
N GLN A 150 12.77 30.17 -14.88
CA GLN A 150 12.20 31.43 -15.35
C GLN A 150 11.41 31.19 -16.63
N ASP A 151 10.35 31.96 -16.84
CA ASP A 151 9.54 31.84 -18.05
C ASP A 151 10.40 32.07 -19.29
N ILE A 152 10.38 31.10 -20.20
CA ILE A 152 11.13 31.11 -21.46
C ILE A 152 10.45 32.01 -22.50
N VAL A 153 9.19 32.38 -22.30
CA VAL A 153 8.53 33.43 -23.09
C VAL A 153 8.98 34.76 -22.53
N GLY A 154 10.09 35.27 -23.09
CA GLY A 154 10.84 36.42 -22.60
C GLY A 154 9.97 37.55 -22.03
N SER A 155 10.33 37.95 -20.81
CA SER A 155 9.88 39.20 -20.20
C SER A 155 10.20 40.35 -21.17
N LYS A 156 9.19 40.80 -21.94
CA LYS A 156 9.29 42.06 -22.66
C LYS A 156 9.07 43.16 -21.62
N ALA A 157 10.18 43.74 -21.17
CA ALA A 157 10.21 45.05 -20.55
C ALA A 157 9.83 46.14 -21.56
#